data_AF-A0A7T0C201-F1
#
_entry.id   AF-A0A7T0C201-F1
#
_cell.length_a   1.000
_cell.length_b   1.000
_cell.length_c   1.000
_cell.angle_alpha   90.00
_cell.angle_beta   90.00
_cell.angle_gamma   90.00
#
_symmetry.space_group_name_H-M   'P 1'
#
loop_
_entity.id
_entity.type
_entity.pdbx_description
1 polymer ?
#
loop_
_entity_poly.entity_id
_entity_poly.type
_entity_poly.pdbx_seq_one_letter_code
_entity_poly.pdbx_strand_id
1 'polypeptide(L)'
;MPKDTETAKPADELDSLRQALLRKIVKYARDNIDLNNDTLVEELEKETRSQFEKIISVCKEAAAGAPAKKRIKRKDRMLRKDHISRFFLRYIENQLRKTGVHHSLIAVFANSVHYLADETQILQWTEKINRLMEFGGKKGADYDTILDSKPGKMITEEIMAVYKKEMSKSSGFEKKLKNNLDEALVKNFNPDVDGEMNIEDEVNRSFKEFVKLLQAKR
;
A
#
# COMPACT_ATOMS: atom_id res chain seq x y z
N MET A 1 -52.35 -11.55 -7.79
CA MET A 1 -51.33 -11.00 -8.72
C MET A 1 -51.24 -9.51 -8.44
N PRO A 2 -50.07 -8.84 -8.51
CA PRO A 2 -48.75 -9.29 -8.95
C PRO A 2 -47.78 -9.53 -7.77
N LYS A 3 -46.70 -10.29 -8.03
CA LYS A 3 -45.61 -10.55 -7.08
C LYS A 3 -44.60 -9.42 -7.19
N ASP A 4 -44.26 -8.82 -6.05
CA ASP A 4 -43.16 -7.87 -5.92
C ASP A 4 -41.88 -8.51 -6.45
N THR A 5 -41.36 -7.95 -7.54
CA THR A 5 -40.04 -8.28 -8.08
C THR A 5 -39.05 -7.43 -7.32
N GLU A 6 -38.59 -7.97 -6.20
CA GLU A 6 -37.49 -7.45 -5.42
C GLU A 6 -36.25 -7.42 -6.32
N THR A 7 -35.87 -6.23 -6.77
CA THR A 7 -34.67 -6.02 -7.60
C THR A 7 -33.46 -6.26 -6.69
N ALA A 8 -32.76 -7.37 -6.94
CA ALA A 8 -31.56 -7.75 -6.21
C ALA A 8 -30.52 -6.62 -6.29
N LYS A 9 -29.88 -6.31 -5.15
CA LYS A 9 -28.85 -5.28 -5.14
C LYS A 9 -27.65 -5.74 -5.99
N PRO A 10 -26.94 -4.83 -6.68
CA PRO A 10 -25.82 -5.17 -7.56
C PRO A 10 -24.69 -5.99 -6.90
N ALA A 11 -24.57 -5.90 -5.56
CA ALA A 11 -23.62 -6.67 -4.78
C ALA A 11 -24.01 -8.15 -4.65
N ASP A 12 -25.31 -8.44 -4.54
CA ASP A 12 -25.84 -9.79 -4.39
C ASP A 12 -25.75 -10.56 -5.72
N GLU A 13 -25.93 -9.86 -6.84
CA GLU A 13 -25.72 -10.42 -8.19
C GLU A 13 -24.25 -10.76 -8.46
N LEU A 14 -23.33 -9.90 -8.00
CA LEU A 14 -21.88 -10.12 -8.15
C LEU A 14 -21.39 -11.31 -7.32
N ASP A 15 -21.83 -11.42 -6.07
CA ASP A 15 -21.46 -12.55 -5.21
C ASP A 15 -22.09 -13.87 -5.69
N SER A 16 -23.32 -13.82 -6.23
CA SER A 16 -23.98 -14.96 -6.86
C SER A 16 -23.23 -15.43 -8.12
N LEU A 17 -22.84 -14.50 -9.00
CA LEU A 17 -22.01 -14.79 -10.19
C LEU A 17 -20.66 -15.38 -9.80
N ARG A 18 -19.99 -14.80 -8.80
CA ARG A 18 -18.70 -15.29 -8.30
C ARG A 18 -18.81 -16.70 -7.75
N GLN A 19 -19.83 -16.99 -6.94
CA GLN A 19 -20.02 -18.35 -6.41
C GLN A 19 -20.38 -19.36 -7.50
N ALA A 20 -21.19 -18.97 -8.49
CA ALA A 20 -21.51 -19.83 -9.63
C ALA A 20 -20.26 -20.19 -10.45
N LEU A 21 -19.37 -19.22 -10.67
CA LEU A 21 -18.12 -19.37 -11.40
C LEU A 21 -17.14 -20.29 -10.65
N LEU A 22 -16.98 -20.10 -9.34
CA LEU A 22 -16.17 -20.96 -8.50
C LEU A 22 -16.69 -22.41 -8.47
N ARG A 23 -18.01 -22.60 -8.31
CA ARG A 23 -18.61 -23.95 -8.31
C ARG A 23 -18.43 -24.65 -9.65
N LYS A 24 -18.49 -23.92 -10.77
CA LYS A 24 -18.26 -24.48 -12.10
C LYS A 24 -16.80 -24.86 -12.34
N ILE A 25 -15.84 -24.02 -11.94
CA ILE A 25 -14.41 -24.34 -12.03
C ILE A 25 -14.09 -25.60 -11.20
N VAL A 26 -14.59 -25.66 -9.96
CA VAL A 26 -14.38 -26.82 -9.07
C VAL A 26 -15.04 -28.08 -9.64
N LYS A 27 -16.25 -27.96 -10.20
CA LYS A 27 -16.92 -29.09 -10.86
C LYS A 27 -16.14 -29.56 -12.08
N TYR A 28 -15.66 -28.65 -12.91
CA TYR A 28 -14.91 -28.96 -14.12
C TYR A 28 -13.56 -29.63 -13.83
N ALA A 29 -12.83 -29.16 -12.81
CA ALA A 29 -11.59 -29.77 -12.34
C ALA A 29 -11.81 -31.16 -11.70
N ARG A 30 -12.97 -31.36 -11.06
CA ARG A 30 -13.35 -32.65 -10.49
C ARG A 30 -13.78 -33.67 -11.55
N ASP A 31 -14.45 -33.22 -12.60
CA ASP A 31 -14.97 -34.08 -13.66
C ASP A 31 -13.87 -34.44 -14.71
N ASN A 32 -12.73 -33.72 -14.74
CA ASN A 32 -11.62 -33.92 -15.68
C ASN A 32 -10.26 -33.93 -14.94
N ILE A 33 -10.06 -34.94 -14.07
CA ILE A 33 -8.89 -35.06 -13.19
C ILE A 33 -7.56 -35.27 -13.97
N ASP A 34 -7.62 -35.85 -15.17
CA ASP A 34 -6.47 -35.98 -16.06
C ASP A 34 -6.36 -34.76 -16.99
N LEU A 35 -5.80 -33.67 -16.46
CA LEU A 35 -5.60 -32.36 -17.09
C LEU A 35 -4.52 -32.35 -18.21
N ASN A 36 -4.48 -33.35 -19.09
CA ASN A 36 -3.45 -33.42 -20.14
C ASN A 36 -4.00 -33.11 -21.55
N ASN A 37 -4.90 -32.12 -21.64
CA ASN A 37 -5.46 -31.71 -22.92
C ASN A 37 -5.49 -30.18 -23.01
N ASP A 38 -4.46 -29.61 -23.63
CA ASP A 38 -4.24 -28.15 -23.77
C ASP A 38 -5.45 -27.44 -24.40
N THR A 39 -6.19 -28.13 -25.28
CA THR A 39 -7.43 -27.61 -25.89
C THR A 39 -8.55 -27.34 -24.88
N LEU A 40 -8.67 -28.15 -23.83
CA LEU A 40 -9.69 -27.96 -22.78
C LEU A 40 -9.33 -26.78 -21.87
N VAL A 41 -8.05 -26.54 -21.64
CA VAL A 41 -7.55 -25.39 -20.87
C VAL A 41 -7.82 -24.09 -21.62
N GLU A 42 -7.59 -24.07 -22.93
CA GLU A 42 -7.88 -22.91 -23.78
C GLU A 42 -9.38 -22.57 -23.83
N GLU A 43 -10.25 -23.57 -23.90
CA GLU A 43 -11.71 -23.38 -23.85
C GLU A 43 -12.15 -22.81 -22.50
N LEU A 44 -11.62 -23.35 -21.39
CA LEU A 44 -11.89 -22.86 -20.04
C LEU A 44 -11.41 -21.41 -19.86
N GLU A 45 -10.22 -21.08 -20.36
CA GLU A 45 -9.69 -19.72 -20.31
C GLU A 45 -10.55 -18.75 -21.11
N LYS A 46 -10.94 -19.13 -22.33
CA LYS A 46 -11.77 -18.30 -23.21
C LYS A 46 -13.13 -18.04 -22.60
N GLU A 47 -13.76 -19.05 -22.02
CA GLU A 47 -15.06 -18.92 -21.36
C GLU A 47 -14.96 -18.11 -20.06
N THR A 48 -13.90 -18.32 -19.28
CA THR A 48 -13.62 -17.56 -18.06
C THR A 48 -13.41 -16.07 -18.39
N ARG A 49 -12.59 -15.76 -19.41
CA ARG A 49 -12.39 -14.38 -19.90
C ARG A 49 -13.71 -13.74 -20.33
N SER A 50 -14.57 -14.46 -21.05
CA SER A 50 -15.89 -13.96 -21.47
C SER A 50 -16.78 -13.59 -20.28
N GLN A 51 -16.77 -14.39 -19.22
CA GLN A 51 -17.53 -14.10 -18.01
C GLN A 51 -16.95 -12.92 -17.22
N PHE A 52 -15.62 -12.77 -17.19
CA PHE A 52 -14.98 -11.58 -16.61
C PHE A 52 -15.33 -10.30 -17.36
N GLU A 53 -15.39 -10.31 -18.69
CA GLU A 53 -15.82 -9.16 -19.49
C GLU A 53 -17.27 -8.76 -19.17
N LYS A 54 -18.17 -9.73 -18.94
CA LYS A 54 -19.55 -9.46 -18.48
C LYS A 54 -19.59 -8.84 -17.08
N ILE A 55 -18.71 -9.26 -16.17
CA ILE A 55 -18.59 -8.62 -14.84
C ILE A 55 -18.08 -7.19 -14.99
N ILE A 56 -17.11 -6.95 -15.88
CA ILE A 56 -16.57 -5.61 -16.16
C ILE A 56 -17.63 -4.70 -16.77
N SER A 57 -18.48 -5.19 -17.67
CA SER A 57 -19.56 -4.39 -18.28
C SER A 57 -20.61 -3.98 -17.25
N VAL A 58 -21.07 -4.91 -16.40
CA VAL A 58 -21.97 -4.62 -15.27
C VAL A 58 -21.36 -3.59 -14.30
N CYS A 59 -20.05 -3.71 -14.01
CA CYS A 59 -19.34 -2.72 -13.19
C CYS A 59 -19.22 -1.33 -13.85
N LYS A 60 -19.13 -1.28 -15.19
CA LYS A 60 -19.04 -0.01 -15.95
C LYS A 60 -20.40 0.70 -16.01
N GLU A 61 -21.49 -0.03 -16.18
CA GLU A 61 -22.85 0.53 -16.18
C GLU A 61 -23.23 1.10 -14.80
N ALA A 62 -22.85 0.42 -13.70
CA ALA A 62 -23.02 0.93 -12.34
C ALA A 62 -22.17 2.19 -12.04
N ALA A 63 -21.12 2.46 -12.81
CA ALA A 63 -20.24 3.62 -12.65
C ALA A 63 -20.70 4.87 -13.42
N ALA A 64 -21.63 4.73 -14.38
CA ALA A 64 -22.09 5.84 -15.21
C ALA A 64 -23.10 6.79 -14.51
N GLY A 65 -23.72 6.37 -13.40
CA GLY A 65 -24.76 7.14 -12.70
C GLY A 65 -24.35 7.82 -11.39
N ALA A 66 -23.10 7.72 -10.95
CA ALA A 66 -22.68 8.25 -9.65
C ALA A 66 -21.43 9.14 -9.77
N PRO A 67 -21.41 10.36 -9.18
CA PRO A 67 -20.24 11.21 -9.17
C PRO A 67 -19.09 10.46 -8.47
N ALA A 68 -18.00 10.25 -9.21
CA ALA A 68 -16.89 9.41 -8.83
C ALA A 68 -16.15 9.93 -7.58
N LYS A 69 -16.59 9.51 -6.38
CA LYS A 69 -15.70 9.46 -5.22
C LYS A 69 -14.68 8.38 -5.49
N LYS A 70 -13.48 8.77 -5.95
CA LYS A 70 -12.33 7.89 -6.18
C LYS A 70 -12.21 6.94 -4.99
N ARG A 71 -12.47 5.65 -5.23
CA ARG A 71 -12.44 4.59 -4.22
C ARG A 71 -10.98 4.29 -3.91
N ILE A 72 -10.45 5.00 -2.93
CA ILE A 72 -9.05 4.89 -2.54
C ILE A 72 -8.80 3.48 -1.98
N LYS A 73 -7.72 2.84 -2.46
CA LYS A 73 -7.37 1.44 -2.17
C LYS A 73 -7.25 1.22 -0.65
N ARG A 74 -7.60 0.02 -0.15
CA ARG A 74 -7.61 -0.30 1.29
C ARG A 74 -6.23 -0.12 1.95
N LYS A 75 -5.13 -0.31 1.20
CA LYS A 75 -3.75 0.03 1.60
C LYS A 75 -3.55 1.55 1.82
N ASP A 76 -4.08 2.39 0.93
CA ASP A 76 -4.06 3.86 1.07
C ASP A 76 -4.95 4.36 2.22
N ARG A 77 -5.90 3.56 2.75
CA ARG A 77 -6.62 3.90 3.98
C ARG A 77 -5.75 3.73 5.24
N MET A 78 -4.83 2.75 5.26
CA MET A 78 -3.88 2.60 6.38
C MET A 78 -2.82 3.70 6.37
N LEU A 79 -2.31 4.06 5.19
CA LEU A 79 -1.39 5.21 5.00
C LEU A 79 -2.02 6.59 5.32
N ARG A 80 -3.35 6.65 5.46
CA ARG A 80 -4.09 7.86 5.85
C ARG A 80 -4.53 7.88 7.31
N LYS A 81 -4.25 6.83 8.09
CA LYS A 81 -4.47 6.87 9.54
C LYS A 81 -3.25 7.38 10.28
N ASP A 82 -2.06 7.12 9.75
CA ASP A 82 -0.83 7.73 10.23
C ASP A 82 -0.16 8.53 9.11
N HIS A 83 -0.34 9.85 9.15
CA HIS A 83 0.30 10.75 8.21
C HIS A 83 1.78 10.97 8.53
N ILE A 84 2.21 10.70 9.77
CA ILE A 84 3.56 10.99 10.26
C ILE A 84 4.60 10.26 9.41
N SER A 85 4.39 8.97 9.17
CA SER A 85 5.26 8.14 8.33
C SER A 85 5.47 8.72 6.91
N ARG A 86 4.42 9.32 6.33
CA ARG A 86 4.48 9.93 4.99
C ARG A 86 5.16 11.29 4.99
N PHE A 87 4.94 12.10 6.03
CA PHE A 87 5.66 13.36 6.21
C PHE A 87 7.16 13.08 6.40
N PHE A 88 7.50 12.15 7.28
CA PHE A 88 8.88 11.75 7.55
C PHE A 88 9.66 11.37 6.29
N LEU A 89 9.11 10.48 5.46
CA LEU A 89 9.81 10.03 4.26
C LEU A 89 9.72 10.99 3.07
N ARG A 90 8.89 12.05 3.13
CA ARG A 90 8.58 12.90 1.96
C ARG A 90 9.82 13.30 1.16
N TYR A 91 10.90 13.62 1.86
CA TYR A 91 12.13 14.10 1.27
C TYR A 91 13.10 13.02 0.81
N ILE A 92 13.10 11.86 1.44
CA ILE A 92 14.09 10.81 1.19
C ILE A 92 13.52 9.66 0.36
N GLU A 93 12.19 9.51 0.29
CA GLU A 93 11.54 8.39 -0.41
C GLU A 93 11.93 8.30 -1.89
N ASN A 94 11.91 9.43 -2.61
CA ASN A 94 12.30 9.45 -4.02
C ASN A 94 13.77 9.09 -4.20
N GLN A 95 14.64 9.45 -3.25
CA GLN A 95 16.05 9.10 -3.30
C GLN A 95 16.26 7.61 -2.98
N LEU A 96 15.58 7.07 -1.97
CA LEU A 96 15.59 5.63 -1.65
C LEU A 96 15.18 4.78 -2.87
N ARG A 97 14.10 5.18 -3.56
CA ARG A 97 13.65 4.48 -4.78
C ARG A 97 14.69 4.55 -5.89
N LYS A 98 15.34 5.71 -6.08
CA LYS A 98 16.40 5.89 -7.09
C LYS A 98 17.66 5.10 -6.78
N THR A 99 17.98 4.87 -5.50
CA THR A 99 19.10 4.02 -5.08
C THR A 99 18.79 2.52 -5.16
N GLY A 100 17.64 2.14 -5.73
CA GLY A 100 17.24 0.75 -5.89
C GLY A 100 16.93 0.05 -4.57
N VAL A 101 16.53 0.78 -3.53
CA VAL A 101 16.05 0.16 -2.29
C VAL A 101 14.77 -0.59 -2.58
N HIS A 102 14.69 -1.84 -2.14
CA HIS A 102 13.53 -2.68 -2.39
C HIS A 102 12.23 -2.04 -1.85
N HIS A 103 11.15 -2.13 -2.62
CA HIS A 103 9.94 -1.36 -2.32
C HIS A 103 9.32 -1.72 -0.96
N SER A 104 9.43 -2.98 -0.53
CA SER A 104 8.92 -3.42 0.79
C SER A 104 9.60 -2.70 1.96
N LEU A 105 10.86 -2.29 1.80
CA LEU A 105 11.65 -1.65 2.85
C LEU A 105 11.25 -0.20 3.10
N ILE A 106 10.70 0.48 2.09
CA ILE A 106 10.23 1.86 2.23
C ILE A 106 9.18 1.98 3.35
N ALA A 107 8.28 1.01 3.46
CA ALA A 107 7.27 1.01 4.53
C ALA A 107 7.90 0.81 5.92
N VAL A 108 8.94 -0.01 6.02
CA VAL A 108 9.68 -0.24 7.27
C VAL A 108 10.37 1.04 7.72
N PHE A 109 11.04 1.75 6.80
CA PHE A 109 11.64 3.05 7.10
C PHE A 109 10.60 4.08 7.54
N ALA A 110 9.44 4.13 6.88
CA ALA A 110 8.38 5.07 7.22
C ALA A 110 7.90 4.87 8.67
N ASN A 111 7.62 3.62 9.02
CA ASN A 111 7.11 3.25 10.33
C ASN A 111 8.16 3.34 11.44
N SER A 112 9.45 3.43 11.10
CA SER A 112 10.53 3.46 12.09
C SER A 112 10.46 4.68 13.03
N VAL A 113 9.77 5.75 12.63
CA VAL A 113 9.52 6.92 13.48
C VAL A 113 8.84 6.53 14.79
N HIS A 114 7.88 5.62 14.74
CA HIS A 114 7.15 5.16 15.92
C HIS A 114 7.98 4.31 16.89
N TYR A 115 9.19 3.87 16.48
CA TYR A 115 10.08 3.14 17.38
C TYR A 115 10.92 4.08 18.24
N LEU A 116 11.06 5.34 17.84
CA LEU A 116 11.95 6.31 18.45
C LEU A 116 11.20 7.48 19.08
N ALA A 117 10.11 7.92 18.47
CA ALA A 117 9.28 8.99 19.01
C ALA A 117 8.41 8.48 20.16
N ASP A 118 8.29 9.30 21.21
CA ASP A 118 7.37 9.03 22.31
C ASP A 118 5.90 9.29 21.92
N GLU A 119 4.96 8.79 22.72
CA GLU A 119 3.53 8.93 22.44
C GLU A 119 3.08 10.41 22.40
N THR A 120 3.75 11.27 23.17
CA THR A 120 3.42 12.70 23.23
C THR A 120 3.79 13.40 21.92
N GLN A 121 4.97 13.11 21.38
CA GLN A 121 5.44 13.62 20.08
C GLN A 121 4.54 13.13 18.94
N ILE A 122 4.21 11.84 18.94
CA ILE A 122 3.30 11.25 17.95
C ILE A 122 1.93 11.93 17.98
N LEU A 123 1.37 12.17 19.17
CA LEU A 123 0.09 12.88 19.31
C LEU A 123 0.19 14.32 18.79
N GLN A 124 1.23 15.05 19.17
CA GLN A 124 1.45 16.44 18.74
C GLN A 124 1.57 16.56 17.22
N TRP A 125 2.33 15.69 16.57
CA TRP A 125 2.44 15.69 15.11
C TRP A 125 1.13 15.29 14.43
N THR A 126 0.43 14.30 14.97
CA THR A 126 -0.89 13.89 14.46
C THR A 126 -1.86 15.07 14.46
N GLU A 127 -1.94 15.82 15.56
CA GLU A 127 -2.81 17.01 15.64
C GLU A 127 -2.40 18.09 14.65
N LYS A 128 -1.10 18.43 14.57
CA LYS A 128 -0.59 19.43 13.62
C LYS A 128 -0.91 19.04 12.18
N ILE A 129 -0.69 17.78 11.82
CA ILE A 129 -0.96 17.28 10.47
C ILE A 129 -2.46 17.30 10.18
N ASN A 130 -3.31 16.85 11.10
CA ASN A 130 -4.75 16.84 10.90
C ASN A 130 -5.30 18.25 10.66
N ARG A 131 -4.84 19.25 11.41
CA ARG A 131 -5.21 20.66 11.18
C ARG A 131 -4.77 21.14 9.80
N LEU A 132 -3.55 20.79 9.39
CA LEU A 132 -3.03 21.14 8.08
C LEU A 132 -3.82 20.48 6.94
N MET A 133 -4.17 19.21 7.10
CA MET A 133 -5.00 18.46 6.15
C MET A 133 -6.39 19.06 6.00
N GLU A 134 -7.04 19.41 7.11
CA GLU A 134 -8.35 20.03 7.11
C GLU A 134 -8.32 21.39 6.40
N PHE A 135 -7.32 22.21 6.70
CA PHE A 135 -7.14 23.51 6.07
C PHE A 135 -6.86 23.41 4.56
N GLY A 136 -5.95 22.51 4.17
CA GLY A 136 -5.63 22.27 2.76
C GLY A 136 -6.82 21.72 1.98
N GLY A 137 -7.56 20.79 2.57
CA GLY A 137 -8.77 20.20 1.99
C GLY A 137 -9.88 21.24 1.77
N LYS A 138 -10.08 22.17 2.72
CA LYS A 138 -11.01 23.31 2.56
C LYS A 138 -10.64 24.23 1.40
N LYS A 139 -9.36 24.32 1.06
CA LYS A 139 -8.84 25.09 -0.08
C LYS A 139 -8.77 24.29 -1.39
N GLY A 140 -9.21 23.04 -1.38
CA GLY A 140 -9.14 22.16 -2.55
C GLY A 140 -7.72 21.72 -2.92
N ALA A 141 -6.75 21.91 -2.03
CA ALA A 141 -5.39 21.42 -2.25
C ALA A 141 -5.36 19.89 -2.14
N ASP A 142 -4.64 19.24 -3.05
CA ASP A 142 -4.39 17.81 -2.95
C ASP A 142 -3.33 17.51 -1.87
N TYR A 143 -3.21 16.23 -1.55
CA TYR A 143 -2.37 15.74 -0.46
C TYR A 143 -0.88 16.03 -0.65
N ASP A 144 -0.36 15.89 -1.88
CA ASP A 144 1.05 16.15 -2.18
C ASP A 144 1.36 17.65 -2.13
N THR A 145 0.42 18.49 -2.58
CA THR A 145 0.49 19.94 -2.43
C THR A 145 0.52 20.36 -0.96
N ILE A 146 -0.25 19.69 -0.11
CA ILE A 146 -0.25 19.94 1.35
C ILE A 146 1.10 19.55 1.97
N LEU A 147 1.65 18.39 1.60
CA LEU A 147 2.99 17.95 2.06
C LEU A 147 4.09 18.94 1.67
N ASP A 148 4.04 19.45 0.43
CA ASP A 148 5.05 20.36 -0.11
C ASP A 148 4.82 21.82 0.28
N SER A 149 3.70 22.14 0.94
CA SER A 149 3.43 23.45 1.49
C SER A 149 4.45 23.81 2.58
N LYS A 150 4.70 25.11 2.81
CA LYS A 150 5.62 25.58 3.87
C LYS A 150 5.30 24.96 5.25
N PRO A 151 4.04 24.92 5.72
CA PRO A 151 3.70 24.20 6.95
C PRO A 151 4.03 22.70 6.91
N GLY A 152 3.82 22.05 5.76
CA GLY A 152 4.14 20.63 5.60
C GLY A 152 5.63 20.33 5.67
N LYS A 153 6.45 21.21 5.10
CA LYS A 153 7.92 21.16 5.21
C LYS A 153 8.37 21.32 6.65
N MET A 154 7.83 22.30 7.38
CA MET A 154 8.18 22.52 8.79
C MET A 154 7.85 21.32 9.68
N ILE A 155 6.69 20.69 9.49
CA ILE A 155 6.33 19.46 10.22
C ILE A 155 7.31 18.33 9.88
N THR A 156 7.66 18.19 8.60
CA THR A 156 8.63 17.18 8.15
C THR A 156 9.99 17.38 8.81
N GLU A 157 10.50 18.61 8.83
CA GLU A 157 11.77 18.98 9.49
C GLU A 157 11.73 18.70 10.99
N GLU A 158 10.61 18.99 11.67
CA GLU A 158 10.41 18.70 13.09
C GLU A 158 10.50 17.18 13.38
N ILE A 159 9.78 16.36 12.60
CA ILE A 159 9.81 14.90 12.73
C ILE A 159 11.23 14.38 12.47
N MET A 160 11.90 14.86 11.42
CA MET A 160 13.27 14.46 11.10
C MET A 160 14.27 14.85 12.20
N ALA A 161 14.13 16.04 12.80
CA ALA A 161 15.03 16.50 13.85
C ALA A 161 14.92 15.61 15.10
N VAL A 162 13.69 15.29 15.52
CA VAL A 162 13.45 14.38 16.64
C VAL A 162 13.96 12.98 16.31
N TYR A 163 13.67 12.47 15.11
CA TYR A 163 14.13 11.16 14.68
C TYR A 163 15.66 11.03 14.76
N LYS A 164 16.41 11.99 14.21
CA LYS A 164 17.89 11.98 14.25
C LYS A 164 18.40 12.04 15.70
N LYS A 165 17.78 12.87 16.53
CA LYS A 165 18.15 13.03 17.95
C LYS A 165 17.95 11.71 18.71
N GLU A 166 16.79 11.08 18.59
CA GLU A 166 16.48 9.85 19.32
C GLU A 166 17.23 8.64 18.75
N MET A 167 17.46 8.59 17.44
CA MET A 167 18.31 7.59 16.80
C MET A 167 19.74 7.60 17.37
N SER A 168 20.30 8.78 17.63
CA SER A 168 21.65 8.92 18.19
C SER A 168 21.78 8.46 19.66
N LYS A 169 20.66 8.40 20.39
CA LYS A 169 20.61 7.99 21.79
C LYS A 169 20.23 6.51 21.98
N SER A 170 19.51 5.94 21.01
CA SER A 170 18.91 4.62 21.16
C SER A 170 19.93 3.51 20.89
N SER A 171 20.49 2.93 21.96
CA SER A 171 21.31 1.72 21.86
C SER A 171 20.46 0.55 21.36
N GLY A 172 20.81 0.00 20.20
CA GLY A 172 20.12 -1.14 19.60
C GLY A 172 19.02 -0.80 18.58
N PHE A 173 18.77 0.49 18.32
CA PHE A 173 17.85 0.89 17.24
C PHE A 173 18.27 0.34 15.89
N GLU A 174 19.56 0.45 15.55
CA GLU A 174 20.10 -0.11 14.30
C GLU A 174 19.78 -1.60 14.17
N LYS A 175 20.06 -2.38 15.23
CA LYS A 175 19.79 -3.82 15.24
C LYS A 175 18.29 -4.09 15.03
N LYS A 176 17.43 -3.38 15.76
CA LYS A 176 15.97 -3.53 15.63
C LYS A 176 15.48 -3.19 14.23
N LEU A 177 15.96 -2.09 13.64
CA LEU A 177 15.56 -1.68 12.30
C LEU A 177 16.05 -2.69 11.26
N LYS A 178 17.29 -3.16 11.35
CA LYS A 178 17.83 -4.19 10.45
C LYS A 178 17.04 -5.49 10.53
N ASN A 179 16.66 -5.95 11.72
CA ASN A 179 15.79 -7.12 11.87
C ASN A 179 14.44 -6.92 11.18
N ASN A 180 13.82 -5.75 11.33
CA ASN A 180 12.55 -5.47 10.65
C ASN A 180 12.68 -5.38 9.12
N LEU A 181 13.84 -4.92 8.63
CA LEU A 181 14.15 -4.91 7.20
C LEU A 181 14.31 -6.35 6.68
N ASP A 182 15.03 -7.20 7.42
CA ASP A 182 15.22 -8.62 7.12
C ASP A 182 13.87 -9.35 7.03
N GLU A 183 13.03 -9.24 8.08
CA GLU A 183 11.70 -9.83 8.11
C GLU A 183 10.83 -9.35 6.93
N ALA A 184 10.91 -8.07 6.58
CA ALA A 184 10.15 -7.50 5.47
C ALA A 184 10.66 -7.97 4.11
N LEU A 185 11.94 -8.27 3.94
CA LEU A 185 12.47 -8.87 2.72
C LEU A 185 12.06 -10.34 2.65
N VAL A 186 12.33 -11.14 3.68
CA VAL A 186 11.96 -12.57 3.72
C VAL A 186 10.49 -12.78 3.39
N LYS A 187 9.60 -11.91 3.89
CA LYS A 187 8.16 -12.02 3.67
C LYS A 187 7.69 -11.59 2.28
N ASN A 188 8.37 -10.62 1.65
CA ASN A 188 7.87 -9.99 0.42
C ASN A 188 8.76 -10.24 -0.81
N PHE A 189 9.91 -10.88 -0.63
CA PHE A 189 10.82 -11.24 -1.70
C PHE A 189 10.22 -12.37 -2.53
N ASN A 190 10.23 -12.18 -3.84
CA ASN A 190 9.83 -13.18 -4.81
C ASN A 190 10.97 -13.38 -5.82
N PRO A 191 11.70 -14.51 -5.78
CA PRO A 191 12.83 -14.77 -6.68
C PRO A 191 12.47 -14.62 -8.18
N ASP A 192 11.23 -14.94 -8.57
CA ASP A 192 10.77 -14.87 -9.96
C ASP A 192 10.64 -13.42 -10.46
N VAL A 193 10.50 -12.46 -9.54
CA VAL A 193 10.28 -11.03 -9.83
C VAL A 193 11.51 -10.19 -9.47
N ASP A 194 12.12 -10.51 -8.33
CA ASP A 194 13.17 -9.72 -7.71
C ASP A 194 14.58 -10.27 -8.04
N GLY A 195 14.67 -11.44 -8.66
CA GLY A 195 15.92 -12.11 -9.03
C GLY A 195 16.64 -12.73 -7.85
N GLU A 196 17.90 -13.16 -8.05
CA GLU A 196 18.74 -13.62 -6.94
C GLU A 196 19.24 -12.44 -6.12
N MET A 197 19.01 -12.48 -4.80
CA MET A 197 19.39 -11.42 -3.88
C MET A 197 19.85 -12.01 -2.55
N ASN A 198 20.99 -11.54 -2.07
CA ASN A 198 21.41 -11.79 -0.70
C ASN A 198 20.68 -10.81 0.24
N ILE A 199 19.81 -11.36 1.09
CA ILE A 199 18.97 -10.58 2.01
C ILE A 199 19.83 -9.77 2.99
N GLU A 200 20.87 -10.36 3.57
CA GLU A 200 21.70 -9.69 4.57
C GLU A 200 22.47 -8.50 3.97
N ASP A 201 23.02 -8.69 2.76
CA ASP A 201 23.70 -7.63 2.02
C ASP A 201 22.73 -6.50 1.67
N GLU A 202 21.52 -6.84 1.23
CA GLU A 202 20.47 -5.88 0.88
C GLU A 202 19.99 -5.09 2.10
N VAL A 203 19.79 -5.74 3.25
CA VAL A 203 19.44 -5.08 4.53
C VAL A 203 20.53 -4.08 4.89
N ASN A 204 21.79 -4.49 4.87
CA ASN A 204 22.91 -3.64 5.24
C ASN A 204 23.08 -2.46 4.26
N ARG A 205 22.94 -2.69 2.96
CA ARG A 205 22.99 -1.66 1.92
C ARG A 205 21.87 -0.65 2.08
N SER A 206 20.63 -1.13 2.20
CA SER A 206 19.44 -0.28 2.35
C SER A 206 19.48 0.55 3.64
N PHE A 207 19.91 -0.04 4.76
CA PHE A 207 20.11 0.70 6.01
C PHE A 207 21.17 1.80 5.86
N LYS A 208 22.31 1.51 5.25
CA LYS A 208 23.39 2.49 5.03
C LYS A 208 22.92 3.66 4.17
N GLU A 209 22.23 3.39 3.05
CA GLU A 209 21.69 4.46 2.21
C GLU A 209 20.63 5.28 2.95
N PHE A 210 19.75 4.65 3.71
CA PHE A 210 18.79 5.36 4.55
C PHE A 210 19.46 6.32 5.53
N VAL A 211 20.47 5.85 6.29
CA VAL A 211 21.21 6.70 7.24
C VAL A 211 21.93 7.85 6.52
N LYS A 212 22.56 7.58 5.38
CA LYS A 212 23.23 8.60 4.56
C LYS A 212 22.26 9.67 4.09
N LEU A 213 21.06 9.29 3.64
CA LEU A 213 20.02 10.24 3.23
C LEU A 213 19.46 11.05 4.40
N LEU A 214 19.41 10.47 5.61
CA LEU A 214 19.07 11.23 6.81
C LEU A 214 20.15 12.25 7.18
N GLN A 215 21.43 11.93 6.97
CA GLN A 215 22.56 12.80 7.33
C GLN A 215 22.87 13.85 6.26
N ALA A 216 22.41 13.66 5.03
CA ALA A 216 22.55 14.65 3.97
C ALA A 216 21.95 15.99 4.43
N LYS A 217 22.82 17.00 4.59
CA LYS A 217 22.39 18.38 4.86
C LYS A 217 21.50 18.84 3.71
N ARG A 218 20.36 19.41 4.06
CA ARG A 218 19.54 20.24 3.19
C ARG A 218 19.55 21.66 3.73
#